data_AF-A0A9E2JN70-F1
#
_entry.id   AF-A0A9E2JN70-F1
#
_cell.length_a   1.000
_cell.length_b   1.000
_cell.length_c   1.000
_cell.angle_alpha   90.00
_cell.angle_beta   90.00
_cell.angle_gamma   90.00
#
_symmetry.space_group_name_H-M   'P 1'
#
loop_
_entity.id
_entity.type
_entity.pdbx_description
1 polymer ?
#
loop_
_entity_poly.entity_id
_entity_poly.type
_entity_poly.pdbx_seq_one_letter_code
_entity_poly.pdbx_strand_id
1 'polypeptide(L)'
;MKRIKQILKKNQLEFLLVTLFFIFSWWLMFLTFSYNNGEMQIATRVWSDFASHIPLIRSFSFGYNFPTEFPLFPGEPIRYHFLFYFFVGIIEKLGLRIDYALNIPSIFGFTFLLFMIYFFAKGVFKSKFIGILSVVFFSF
;
A
#
# COMPACT_ATOMS: atom_id res chain seq x y z
N MET A 1 30.20 -15.37 3.23
CA MET A 1 29.27 -16.21 2.42
C MET A 1 28.60 -17.37 3.20
N LYS A 2 29.31 -18.18 4.01
CA LYS A 2 28.71 -19.33 4.74
C LYS A 2 27.54 -18.95 5.68
N ARG A 3 27.67 -17.82 6.41
CA ARG A 3 26.64 -17.32 7.35
C ARG A 3 25.32 -16.92 6.68
N ILE A 4 25.38 -16.33 5.48
CA ILE A 4 24.19 -15.94 4.70
C ILE A 4 23.43 -17.18 4.24
N LYS A 5 24.13 -18.21 3.72
CA LYS A 5 23.51 -19.48 3.33
C LYS A 5 22.81 -20.18 4.50
N GLN A 6 23.36 -20.08 5.72
CA GLN A 6 22.73 -20.64 6.93
C GLN A 6 21.45 -19.90 7.32
N ILE A 7 21.44 -18.56 7.27
CA ILE A 7 20.25 -17.76 7.56
C ILE A 7 19.15 -18.05 6.53
N LEU A 8 19.50 -18.08 5.25
CA LEU A 8 18.57 -18.41 4.17
C LEU A 8 17.95 -19.80 4.36
N LYS A 9 18.77 -20.81 4.70
CA LYS A 9 18.29 -22.17 4.93
C LYS A 9 17.39 -22.30 6.16
N LYS A 10 17.63 -21.49 7.20
CA LYS A 10 16.82 -21.50 8.43
C LYS A 10 15.44 -20.86 8.25
N ASN A 11 15.36 -19.83 7.41
CA ASN A 11 14.16 -18.97 7.28
C ASN A 11 13.47 -19.10 5.91
N GLN A 12 13.60 -20.25 5.23
CA GLN A 12 13.06 -20.44 3.88
C GLN A 12 11.56 -20.19 3.80
N LEU A 13 10.81 -20.59 4.82
CA LEU A 13 9.38 -20.34 4.90
C LEU A 13 9.08 -18.84 4.96
N GLU A 14 9.78 -18.10 5.82
CA GLU A 14 9.58 -16.67 5.97
C GLU A 14 9.89 -15.93 4.66
N PHE A 15 10.92 -16.32 3.91
CA PHE A 15 11.18 -15.78 2.57
C PHE A 15 10.07 -16.12 1.57
N LEU A 16 9.55 -17.36 1.60
CA LEU A 16 8.42 -17.75 0.77
C LEU A 16 7.17 -16.90 1.10
N LEU A 17 6.89 -16.69 2.38
CA LEU A 17 5.75 -15.89 2.83
C LEU A 17 5.86 -14.43 2.41
N VAL A 18 7.02 -13.79 2.56
CA VAL A 18 7.23 -12.40 2.06
C VAL A 18 6.93 -12.32 0.57
N THR A 19 7.45 -13.25 -0.22
CA THR A 19 7.22 -13.28 -1.67
C THR A 19 5.73 -13.45 -2.00
N LEU A 20 5.03 -14.35 -1.31
CA LEU A 20 3.59 -14.54 -1.50
C LEU A 20 2.78 -13.31 -1.10
N PHE A 21 3.10 -12.68 0.05
CA PHE A 21 2.45 -11.46 0.50
C PHE A 21 2.68 -10.30 -0.48
N PHE A 22 3.89 -10.20 -1.04
CA PHE A 22 4.20 -9.20 -2.05
C PHE A 22 3.41 -9.42 -3.34
N ILE A 23 3.35 -10.65 -3.86
CA ILE A 23 2.56 -10.97 -5.06
C ILE A 23 1.07 -10.70 -4.83
N PHE A 24 0.54 -11.09 -3.67
CA PHE A 24 -0.85 -10.83 -3.30
C PHE A 24 -1.14 -9.33 -3.21
N SER A 25 -0.27 -8.57 -2.54
CA SER A 25 -0.38 -7.11 -2.42
C SER A 25 -0.31 -6.44 -3.80
N TRP A 26 0.62 -6.86 -4.65
CA TRP A 26 0.75 -6.36 -6.02
C TRP A 26 -0.54 -6.57 -6.82
N TRP A 27 -1.04 -7.81 -6.82
CA TRP A 27 -2.28 -8.15 -7.52
C TRP A 27 -3.46 -7.32 -7.00
N LEU A 28 -3.62 -7.21 -5.67
CA LEU A 28 -4.73 -6.48 -5.06
C LEU A 28 -4.70 -4.98 -5.39
N MET A 29 -3.54 -4.33 -5.28
CA MET A 29 -3.43 -2.88 -5.50
C MET A 29 -3.70 -2.52 -6.97
N PHE A 30 -3.12 -3.26 -7.92
CA PHE A 30 -3.37 -3.01 -9.34
C PHE A 30 -4.73 -3.50 -9.84
N LEU A 31 -5.37 -4.46 -9.15
CA LEU A 31 -6.77 -4.79 -9.37
C LEU A 31 -7.69 -3.63 -8.92
N THR A 32 -7.29 -2.90 -7.89
CA THR A 32 -8.09 -1.83 -7.27
C THR A 32 -7.97 -0.52 -8.04
N PHE A 33 -6.76 -0.14 -8.42
CA PHE A 33 -6.48 1.09 -9.17
C PHE A 33 -5.39 0.84 -10.20
N SER A 34 -5.69 1.11 -11.46
CA SER A 34 -4.74 1.00 -12.57
C SER A 34 -4.99 2.09 -13.60
N TYR A 35 -4.13 2.16 -14.61
CA TYR A 35 -4.24 3.15 -15.66
C TYR A 35 -3.95 2.53 -17.02
N ASN A 36 -4.88 2.70 -17.95
CA ASN A 36 -4.81 2.13 -19.28
C ASN A 36 -5.23 3.17 -20.33
N ASN A 37 -4.43 3.34 -21.39
CA ASN A 37 -4.74 4.21 -22.55
C ASN A 37 -5.21 5.64 -22.23
N GLY A 38 -4.71 6.25 -21.14
CA GLY A 38 -5.11 7.61 -20.76
C GLY A 38 -6.23 7.66 -19.71
N GLU A 39 -6.81 6.51 -19.36
CA GLU A 39 -7.93 6.40 -18.44
C GLU A 39 -7.50 5.75 -17.12
N MET A 40 -7.95 6.35 -16.02
CA MET A 40 -7.85 5.76 -14.69
C MET A 40 -8.94 4.70 -14.52
N GLN A 41 -8.53 3.47 -14.27
CA GLN A 41 -9.42 2.36 -14.00
C GLN A 41 -9.48 2.12 -12.50
N ILE A 42 -10.69 2.17 -11.93
CA ILE A 42 -10.92 2.03 -10.50
C ILE A 42 -11.95 0.92 -10.29
N ALA A 43 -11.70 0.05 -9.32
CA ALA A 43 -12.64 -0.99 -8.96
C ALA A 43 -13.99 -0.41 -8.48
N THR A 44 -15.09 -1.01 -8.93
CA THR A 44 -16.46 -0.48 -8.74
C THR A 44 -16.88 -0.28 -7.30
N ARG A 45 -16.26 -0.96 -6.34
CA ARG A 45 -16.61 -0.84 -4.91
C ARG A 45 -15.93 0.31 -4.19
N VAL A 46 -14.91 0.92 -4.81
CA VAL A 46 -14.04 1.93 -4.17
C VAL A 46 -13.97 3.23 -4.96
N TRP A 47 -14.76 3.37 -6.04
CA TRP A 47 -14.71 4.55 -6.90
C TRP A 47 -15.00 5.85 -6.14
N SER A 48 -15.90 5.83 -5.16
CA SER A 48 -16.22 6.99 -4.31
C SER A 48 -15.03 7.44 -3.46
N ASP A 49 -14.26 6.50 -2.94
CA ASP A 49 -13.10 6.80 -2.09
C ASP A 49 -11.99 7.42 -2.96
N PHE A 50 -11.70 6.80 -4.10
CA PHE A 50 -10.73 7.33 -5.07
C PHE A 50 -11.16 8.67 -5.67
N ALA A 51 -12.46 8.93 -5.84
CA ALA A 51 -12.97 10.23 -6.28
C ALA A 51 -12.60 11.37 -5.32
N SER A 52 -12.36 11.07 -4.04
CA SER A 52 -11.88 12.05 -3.06
C SER A 52 -10.34 12.09 -2.96
N HIS A 53 -9.67 10.94 -3.05
CA HIS A 53 -8.23 10.83 -2.85
C HIS A 53 -7.41 11.25 -4.07
N ILE A 54 -7.86 10.97 -5.28
CA ILE A 54 -7.13 11.36 -6.51
C ILE A 54 -7.03 12.89 -6.63
N PRO A 55 -8.10 13.68 -6.43
CA PRO A 55 -7.97 15.13 -6.39
C PRO A 55 -7.03 15.62 -5.29
N LEU A 56 -7.05 14.99 -4.10
CA LEU A 56 -6.14 15.33 -3.01
C LEU A 56 -4.67 15.09 -3.40
N ILE A 57 -4.34 13.94 -3.99
CA ILE A 57 -3.00 13.67 -4.54
C ILE A 57 -2.62 14.73 -5.58
N ARG A 58 -3.52 15.00 -6.54
CA ARG A 58 -3.27 15.92 -7.65
C ARG A 58 -3.16 17.38 -7.24
N SER A 59 -3.77 17.75 -6.12
CA SER A 59 -3.59 19.07 -5.51
C SER A 59 -2.13 19.32 -5.08
N PHE A 60 -1.37 18.27 -4.79
CA PHE A 60 0.07 18.36 -4.48
C PHE A 60 0.97 18.18 -5.71
N SER A 61 0.58 17.31 -6.65
CA SER A 61 1.41 17.01 -7.81
C SER A 61 1.32 18.08 -8.91
N PHE A 62 0.10 18.45 -9.30
CA PHE A 62 -0.18 19.47 -10.31
C PHE A 62 -0.56 20.84 -9.72
N GLY A 63 -0.97 20.87 -8.45
CA GLY A 63 -1.35 22.10 -7.74
C GLY A 63 -0.30 22.60 -6.75
N TYR A 64 -0.71 23.63 -5.99
CA TYR A 64 0.04 24.22 -4.87
C TYR A 64 -0.82 24.17 -3.60
N ASN A 65 -0.98 23.00 -2.99
CA ASN A 65 -1.84 22.81 -1.83
C ASN A 65 -1.11 23.02 -0.49
N PHE A 66 -0.60 24.25 -0.29
CA PHE A 66 0.00 24.70 0.96
C PHE A 66 -0.42 26.14 1.28
N PRO A 67 -1.07 26.42 2.43
CA PRO A 67 -1.50 25.47 3.48
C PRO A 67 -2.48 24.41 2.95
N THR A 68 -2.47 23.21 3.55
CA THR A 68 -3.20 22.07 2.99
C THR A 68 -4.70 22.19 3.23
N GLU A 69 -5.46 22.19 2.13
CA GLU A 69 -6.91 22.16 2.09
C GLU A 69 -7.41 20.85 1.43
N PHE A 70 -8.67 20.51 1.67
CA PHE A 70 -9.30 19.38 0.98
C PHE A 70 -9.95 19.87 -0.31
N PRO A 71 -9.56 19.38 -1.51
CA PRO A 71 -10.02 19.95 -2.78
C PRO A 71 -11.54 19.96 -2.99
N LEU A 72 -12.28 19.07 -2.31
CA LEU A 72 -13.74 19.01 -2.38
C LEU A 72 -14.46 19.89 -1.34
N PHE A 73 -13.74 20.43 -0.34
CA PHE A 73 -14.28 21.26 0.73
C PHE A 73 -13.42 22.53 0.89
N PRO A 74 -13.56 23.50 -0.02
CA PRO A 74 -12.74 24.71 0.00
C PRO A 74 -13.05 25.59 1.22
N GLY A 75 -12.04 26.30 1.71
CA GLY A 75 -12.20 27.31 2.77
C GLY A 75 -12.16 26.76 4.20
N GLU A 76 -11.99 25.45 4.40
CA GLU A 76 -11.70 24.86 5.71
C GLU A 76 -10.35 24.12 5.73
N PRO A 77 -9.62 24.16 6.85
CA PRO A 77 -8.44 23.32 7.04
C PRO A 77 -8.79 21.83 6.88
N ILE A 78 -7.88 21.08 6.26
CA ILE A 78 -8.06 19.64 6.11
C ILE A 78 -8.12 18.93 7.47
N ARG A 79 -9.15 18.11 7.67
CA ARG A 79 -9.30 17.25 8.87
C ARG A 79 -8.90 15.79 8.62
N TYR A 80 -8.68 15.44 7.35
CA TYR A 80 -8.31 14.10 6.92
C TYR A 80 -6.79 13.91 6.97
N HIS A 81 -6.34 12.67 7.16
CA HIS A 81 -4.92 12.33 7.16
C HIS A 81 -4.34 12.42 5.74
N PHE A 82 -3.63 13.51 5.44
CA PHE A 82 -3.18 13.81 4.09
C PHE A 82 -1.75 13.36 3.78
N LEU A 83 -0.95 13.02 4.79
CA LEU A 83 0.50 12.82 4.63
C LEU A 83 0.86 11.74 3.61
N PHE A 84 0.09 10.65 3.57
CA PHE A 84 0.26 9.59 2.56
C PHE A 84 -0.02 10.12 1.14
N TYR A 85 -1.13 10.83 0.94
CA TYR A 85 -1.49 11.40 -0.36
C TYR A 85 -0.54 12.52 -0.80
N PHE A 86 0.00 13.28 0.16
CA PHE A 86 1.09 14.22 -0.09
C PHE A 86 2.32 13.48 -0.61
N PHE A 87 2.75 12.41 0.05
CA PHE A 87 3.89 11.60 -0.40
C PHE A 87 3.67 11.01 -1.79
N VAL A 88 2.47 10.47 -2.07
CA VAL A 88 2.08 10.00 -3.41
C VAL A 88 2.12 11.14 -4.43
N GLY A 89 1.60 12.33 -4.07
CA GLY A 89 1.63 13.51 -4.93
C GLY A 89 3.04 13.98 -5.26
N ILE A 90 3.97 13.90 -4.31
CA ILE A 90 5.40 14.17 -4.59
C ILE A 90 5.97 13.15 -5.56
N ILE A 91 5.69 11.85 -5.39
CA ILE A 91 6.14 10.82 -6.33
C ILE A 91 5.56 11.04 -7.74
N GLU A 92 4.28 11.40 -7.84
CA GLU A 92 3.66 11.74 -9.13
C GLU A 92 4.31 12.98 -9.75
N LYS A 93 4.59 14.01 -8.95
CA LYS A 93 5.28 15.23 -9.37
C LYS A 93 6.70 14.96 -9.91
N LEU A 94 7.37 13.93 -9.38
CA LEU A 94 8.69 13.48 -9.86
C LEU A 94 8.62 12.71 -11.20
N GLY A 95 7.41 12.50 -11.75
CA GLY A 95 7.21 11.95 -13.10
C GLY A 95 6.72 10.50 -13.12
N LEU A 96 6.48 9.87 -11.96
CA LEU A 96 5.88 8.54 -11.94
C LEU A 96 4.36 8.65 -12.16
N ARG A 97 3.78 7.80 -13.01
CA ARG A 97 2.31 7.79 -13.19
C ARG A 97 1.60 7.53 -11.87
N ILE A 98 0.43 8.16 -11.68
CA ILE A 98 -0.34 8.15 -10.43
C ILE A 98 -0.67 6.74 -9.91
N ASP A 99 -0.93 5.78 -10.80
CA ASP A 99 -1.20 4.39 -10.43
C ASP A 99 0.01 3.74 -9.76
N TYR A 100 1.20 3.89 -10.33
CA TYR A 100 2.44 3.43 -9.70
C TYR A 100 2.79 4.24 -8.44
N ALA A 101 2.62 5.57 -8.48
CA ALA A 101 2.90 6.45 -7.34
C ALA A 101 2.08 6.06 -6.10
N LEU A 102 0.82 5.65 -6.29
CA LEU A 102 -0.05 5.21 -5.21
C LEU A 102 0.19 3.74 -4.85
N ASN A 103 0.28 2.86 -5.85
CA ASN A 103 0.31 1.42 -5.61
C ASN A 103 1.64 0.95 -5.06
N ILE A 104 2.78 1.50 -5.47
CA ILE A 104 4.09 1.02 -4.98
C ILE A 104 4.20 1.18 -3.45
N PRO A 105 3.97 2.37 -2.85
CA PRO A 105 3.95 2.51 -1.39
C PRO A 105 2.90 1.60 -0.73
N SER A 106 1.72 1.47 -1.33
CA SER A 106 0.63 0.63 -0.79
C SER A 106 1.00 -0.86 -0.77
N ILE A 107 1.67 -1.35 -1.81
CA ILE A 107 2.15 -2.75 -1.91
C ILE A 107 3.14 -3.03 -0.79
N PHE A 108 4.12 -2.15 -0.58
CA PHE A 108 5.09 -2.30 0.50
C PHE A 108 4.44 -2.20 1.87
N GLY A 109 3.54 -1.24 2.07
CA GLY A 109 2.81 -1.06 3.33
C GLY A 109 1.95 -2.28 3.69
N PHE A 110 1.20 -2.80 2.73
CA PHE A 110 0.35 -3.96 2.95
C PHE A 110 1.16 -5.25 3.13
N THR A 111 2.21 -5.47 2.32
CA THR A 111 3.15 -6.58 2.51
C THR A 111 3.77 -6.56 3.90
N PHE A 112 4.20 -5.38 4.36
CA PHE A 112 4.76 -5.19 5.69
C PHE A 112 3.74 -5.50 6.79
N LEU A 113 2.49 -5.04 6.64
CA LEU A 113 1.40 -5.34 7.58
C LEU A 113 1.16 -6.85 7.72
N LEU A 114 1.01 -7.58 6.61
CA LEU A 114 0.79 -9.03 6.62
C LEU A 114 1.96 -9.76 7.31
N PHE A 115 3.18 -9.29 7.05
CA PHE A 115 4.38 -9.83 7.69
C PHE A 115 4.42 -9.54 9.21
N MET A 116 4.01 -8.35 9.63
CA MET A 116 3.89 -8.00 11.06
C MET A 116 2.85 -8.86 11.76
N ILE A 117 1.68 -9.10 11.16
CA ILE A 117 0.64 -9.98 11.70
C ILE A 117 1.21 -11.39 11.91
N TYR A 118 1.90 -11.94 10.90
CA TYR A 118 2.55 -13.24 10.99
C TYR A 118 3.55 -13.32 12.16
N PHE A 119 4.46 -12.34 12.26
CA PHE A 119 5.48 -12.35 13.32
C PHE A 119 4.91 -12.14 14.71
N PHE A 120 3.90 -11.28 14.83
CA PHE A 120 3.23 -11.03 16.09
C PHE A 120 2.56 -12.30 16.61
N ALA A 121 1.72 -12.94 15.78
CA ALA A 121 1.04 -14.19 16.14
C ALA A 121 2.02 -15.34 16.40
N LYS A 122 3.03 -15.51 15.54
CA LYS A 122 4.11 -16.48 15.78
C LYS A 122 4.86 -16.19 17.09
N GLY A 123 5.06 -14.93 17.42
CA GLY A 123 5.77 -14.47 18.62
C GLY A 123 5.00 -14.77 19.92
N VAL A 124 3.69 -14.51 19.91
CA VAL A 124 2.79 -14.75 21.05
C VAL A 124 2.57 -16.25 21.27
N PHE A 125 2.17 -16.98 20.22
CA PHE A 125 1.76 -18.38 20.35
C PHE A 125 2.89 -19.38 20.11
N LYS A 126 4.10 -18.91 19.80
CA LYS A 126 5.29 -19.73 19.45
C LYS A 126 5.02 -20.74 18.33
N SER A 127 4.02 -20.48 17.48
CA SER A 127 3.56 -21.39 16.42
C SER A 127 3.56 -20.70 15.06
N LYS A 128 4.26 -21.30 14.09
CA LYS A 128 4.25 -20.84 12.70
C LYS A 128 2.88 -21.02 12.05
N PHE A 129 2.17 -22.09 12.40
CA PHE A 129 0.84 -22.39 11.88
C PHE A 129 -0.16 -21.31 12.28
N ILE A 130 -0.15 -20.91 13.56
CA ILE A 130 -1.02 -19.82 14.05
C ILE A 130 -0.68 -18.50 13.35
N GLY A 131 0.62 -18.22 13.14
CA GLY A 131 1.04 -17.05 12.37
C GLY A 131 0.48 -17.02 10.94
N ILE A 132 0.49 -18.16 10.24
CA ILE A 132 -0.08 -18.27 8.89
C ILE A 132 -1.60 -18.08 8.93
N LEU A 133 -2.28 -18.73 9.88
CA LEU A 133 -3.73 -18.67 10.00
C LEU A 133 -4.23 -17.26 10.32
N SER A 134 -3.50 -16.50 11.16
CA SER A 134 -3.81 -15.09 11.45
C SER A 134 -3.79 -14.22 10.19
N VAL A 135 -2.84 -14.46 9.27
CA VAL A 135 -2.79 -13.72 8.01
C VAL A 135 -3.95 -14.09 7.09
N VAL A 136 -4.31 -15.38 7.03
CA VAL A 136 -5.44 -15.86 6.24
C VAL A 136 -6.75 -15.23 6.73
N PHE A 137 -7.05 -15.30 8.03
CA PHE A 137 -8.27 -14.72 8.61
C PHE A 137 -8.32 -13.19 8.58
N PHE A 138 -7.17 -12.52 8.54
CA PHE A 138 -7.15 -11.08 8.31
C PHE A 138 -7.52 -10.71 6.87
N SER A 139 -7.22 -11.59 5.91
CA SER A 139 -7.36 -11.30 4.48
C SER A 139 -8.71 -11.74 3.88
N PHE A 140 -9.46 -12.61 4.57
CA PHE A 140 -10.73 -13.20 4.12
C PHE A 140 -11.72 -13.32 5.29
#